data_AF-A0A5C5W0C2-F1
#
_entry.id   AF-A0A5C5W0C2-F1
#
_cell.length_a   1.000
_cell.length_b   1.000
_cell.length_c   1.000
_cell.angle_alpha   90.00
_cell.angle_beta   90.00
_cell.angle_gamma   90.00
#
_symmetry.space_group_name_H-M   'P 1'
#
loop_
_entity.id
_entity.type
_entity.pdbx_description
1 polymer ?
#
loop_
_entity_poly.entity_id
_entity_poly.type
_entity_poly.pdbx_seq_one_letter_code
_entity_poly.pdbx_strand_id
1 'polypeptide(L)'
;MNATCWIISVLCASAAMAQTPPPATQPAGSRPSGAVTSRKPAQLDIYQDLIREREGPVPILPQKQSGSGSSAGGRTELMVEGVVLVERPGRYVRLDGVPYFVFEPAEPSQGELRLEVLRNQMLELMQREAASGNSEFIVSAEVTRYEARNYVIIRKLLRRVRHGNVGP
;
A
#
# COMPACT_ATOMS: atom_id res chain seq x y z
N MET A 1 17.24 -42.65 -1.90
CA MET A 1 18.45 -42.16 -2.61
C MET A 1 18.01 -41.78 -4.01
N ASN A 2 18.24 -40.53 -4.42
CA ASN A 2 18.48 -40.06 -5.79
C ASN A 2 18.40 -38.53 -5.77
N ALA A 3 19.57 -37.93 -5.59
CA ALA A 3 19.81 -36.50 -5.68
C ALA A 3 20.08 -36.16 -7.15
N THR A 4 19.42 -35.14 -7.68
CA THR A 4 19.77 -34.61 -9.00
C THR A 4 19.87 -33.09 -8.92
N CYS A 5 21.12 -32.66 -8.80
CA CYS A 5 21.63 -31.31 -8.83
C CYS A 5 21.70 -30.83 -10.30
N TRP A 6 21.14 -29.66 -10.62
CA TRP A 6 21.45 -28.95 -11.87
C TRP A 6 21.67 -27.47 -11.57
N ILE A 7 22.94 -27.09 -11.66
CA ILE A 7 23.47 -25.73 -11.63
C ILE A 7 23.42 -25.20 -13.06
N ILE A 8 22.74 -24.08 -13.28
CA ILE A 8 22.88 -23.30 -14.53
C ILE A 8 23.31 -21.89 -14.14
N SER A 9 24.60 -21.63 -14.30
CA SER A 9 25.19 -20.29 -14.27
C SER A 9 24.97 -19.62 -15.63
N VAL A 10 24.35 -18.45 -15.65
CA VAL A 10 24.35 -17.57 -16.83
C VAL A 10 25.02 -16.26 -16.44
N LEU A 11 26.27 -16.11 -16.89
CA LEU A 11 26.98 -14.84 -17.04
C LEU A 11 26.42 -14.15 -18.29
N CYS A 12 26.03 -12.88 -18.22
CA CYS A 12 26.05 -12.02 -19.41
C CYS A 12 26.13 -10.51 -19.09
N ALA A 13 27.32 -10.00 -19.37
CA ALA A 13 27.67 -8.77 -20.07
C ALA A 13 27.09 -7.40 -19.65
N SER A 14 28.03 -6.55 -19.21
CA SER A 14 28.00 -5.09 -19.15
C SER A 14 27.77 -4.43 -20.52
N ALA A 15 27.07 -3.29 -20.55
CA ALA A 15 27.27 -2.27 -21.56
C ALA A 15 26.90 -0.87 -21.00
N ALA A 16 27.92 -0.01 -20.95
CA ALA A 16 27.83 1.40 -20.59
C ALA A 16 27.28 2.23 -21.77
N MET A 17 26.42 3.23 -21.52
CA MET A 17 26.21 4.34 -22.46
C MET A 17 25.98 5.67 -21.74
N ALA A 18 26.99 6.54 -21.91
CA ALA A 18 26.98 7.99 -22.15
C ALA A 18 25.88 8.89 -21.57
N GLN A 19 26.31 9.81 -20.69
CA GLN A 19 25.61 11.06 -20.36
C GLN A 19 26.03 12.17 -21.33
N THR A 20 25.06 12.98 -21.77
CA THR A 20 25.32 14.27 -22.45
C THR A 20 24.41 15.33 -21.82
N PRO A 21 24.95 16.44 -21.26
CA PRO A 21 24.13 17.51 -20.72
C PRO A 21 23.93 18.64 -21.76
N PRO A 22 22.78 19.33 -21.75
CA PRO A 22 22.69 20.67 -22.31
C PRO A 22 22.57 21.76 -21.21
N PRO A 23 23.22 22.93 -21.40
CA PRO A 23 23.13 24.10 -20.53
C PRO A 23 22.07 25.10 -21.04
N ALA A 24 21.47 25.90 -20.15
CA ALA A 24 20.84 27.21 -20.41
C ALA A 24 19.90 27.59 -19.23
N THR A 25 19.63 28.83 -18.85
CA THR A 25 20.16 30.18 -19.11
C THR A 25 19.43 31.03 -18.05
N GLN A 26 20.16 31.75 -17.20
CA GLN A 26 19.59 32.86 -16.43
C GLN A 26 19.49 34.10 -17.33
N PRO A 27 18.46 34.93 -17.16
CA PRO A 27 18.77 36.32 -16.91
C PRO A 27 17.95 36.96 -15.79
N ALA A 28 18.65 37.82 -15.06
CA ALA A 28 18.13 38.80 -14.13
C ALA A 28 17.27 39.84 -14.86
N GLY A 29 16.22 40.32 -14.19
CA GLY A 29 15.36 41.40 -14.68
C GLY A 29 14.71 42.14 -13.51
N SER A 30 15.32 43.26 -13.14
CA SER A 30 15.00 44.18 -12.06
C SER A 30 13.72 45.02 -12.27
N ARG A 31 12.93 45.14 -11.18
CA ARG A 31 12.19 46.30 -10.60
C ARG A 31 11.62 47.40 -11.52
N PRO A 32 10.42 47.94 -11.20
CA PRO A 32 10.44 49.17 -10.38
C PRO A 32 9.30 49.31 -9.34
N SER A 33 9.61 50.18 -8.36
CA SER A 33 8.76 50.67 -7.27
C SER A 33 7.53 51.43 -7.77
N GLY A 34 6.36 51.04 -7.28
CA GLY A 34 5.15 51.86 -7.23
C GLY A 34 4.70 51.98 -5.78
N ALA A 35 4.53 53.22 -5.30
CA ALA A 35 4.04 53.54 -3.98
C ALA A 35 2.66 52.94 -3.73
N VAL A 36 2.49 52.20 -2.63
CA VAL A 36 1.19 51.68 -2.19
C VAL A 36 0.94 52.19 -0.78
N THR A 37 0.07 53.19 -0.71
CA THR A 37 -0.70 53.58 0.48
C THR A 37 -1.09 52.33 1.26
N SER A 38 -0.89 52.30 2.57
CA SER A 38 -1.17 51.20 3.50
C SER A 38 -2.55 50.57 3.29
N ARG A 39 -2.66 49.69 2.30
CA ARG A 39 -3.75 48.73 2.12
C ARG A 39 -3.46 47.63 3.12
N LYS A 40 -4.40 47.39 4.03
CA LYS A 40 -4.48 46.12 4.76
C LYS A 40 -4.20 44.99 3.76
N PRO A 41 -3.21 44.12 4.02
CA PRO A 41 -2.75 43.19 3.01
C PRO A 41 -3.88 42.20 2.68
N ALA A 42 -4.21 42.12 1.39
CA ALA A 42 -5.11 41.12 0.80
C ALA A 42 -4.72 39.66 1.10
N GLN A 43 -3.59 39.44 1.78
CA GLN A 43 -3.16 38.14 2.26
C GLN A 43 -4.16 37.52 3.23
N LEU A 44 -4.83 38.31 4.08
CA LEU A 44 -5.76 37.72 5.06
C LEU A 44 -7.00 37.12 4.36
N ASP A 45 -7.47 37.76 3.29
CA ASP A 45 -8.59 37.25 2.48
C ASP A 45 -8.18 36.00 1.69
N ILE A 46 -6.94 35.97 1.16
CA ILE A 46 -6.38 34.80 0.48
C ILE A 46 -6.23 33.61 1.45
N TYR A 47 -5.81 33.86 2.70
CA TYR A 47 -5.72 32.81 3.72
C TYR A 47 -7.11 32.27 4.10
N GLN A 48 -8.14 33.10 4.15
CA GLN A 48 -9.50 32.64 4.45
C GLN A 48 -10.09 31.81 3.30
N ASP A 49 -9.86 32.19 2.04
CA ASP A 49 -10.31 31.40 0.89
C ASP A 49 -9.60 30.04 0.84
N LEU A 50 -8.29 29.98 1.10
CA LEU A 50 -7.55 28.71 1.14
C LEU A 50 -7.99 27.78 2.29
N ILE A 51 -8.41 28.33 3.43
CA ILE A 51 -8.97 27.53 4.53
C ILE A 51 -10.35 26.99 4.14
N ARG A 52 -11.19 27.83 3.52
CA ARG A 52 -12.55 27.46 3.11
C ARG A 52 -12.57 26.44 1.96
N GLU A 53 -11.60 26.47 1.05
CA GLU A 53 -11.44 25.44 0.01
C GLU A 53 -10.98 24.09 0.57
N ARG A 54 -10.33 24.07 1.75
CA ARG A 54 -9.84 22.85 2.39
C ARG A 54 -10.89 22.17 3.28
N GLU A 55 -11.94 22.90 3.67
CA GLU A 55 -13.11 22.37 4.36
C GLU A 55 -14.06 21.70 3.36
N GLY A 56 -13.59 20.60 2.78
CA GLY A 56 -14.42 19.73 1.94
C GLY A 56 -15.65 19.19 2.67
N PRO A 57 -16.68 18.73 1.93
CA PRO A 57 -17.93 18.25 2.50
C PRO A 57 -17.68 17.22 3.60
N VAL A 58 -18.26 17.47 4.78
CA VAL A 58 -18.14 16.61 5.96
C VAL A 58 -18.50 15.17 5.56
N PRO A 59 -17.57 14.21 5.72
CA PRO A 59 -17.84 12.82 5.40
C PRO A 59 -19.05 12.34 6.22
N ILE A 60 -20.10 11.91 5.53
CA ILE A 60 -21.23 11.22 6.16
C ILE A 60 -20.66 9.93 6.75
N LEU A 61 -20.48 9.91 8.06
CA LEU A 61 -20.03 8.73 8.79
C LEU A 61 -21.09 7.63 8.62
N PRO A 62 -20.77 6.48 8.02
CA PRO A 62 -21.73 5.39 7.89
C PRO A 62 -22.14 4.93 9.29
N GLN A 63 -23.46 4.93 9.53
CA GLN A 63 -24.04 4.31 10.72
C GLN A 63 -23.52 2.89 10.85
N LYS A 64 -22.95 2.62 12.01
CA LYS A 64 -22.40 1.33 12.42
C LYS A 64 -23.52 0.29 12.45
N GLN A 65 -23.81 -0.33 11.31
CA GLN A 65 -24.62 -1.54 11.27
C GLN A 65 -23.78 -2.68 11.84
N SER A 66 -23.96 -2.93 13.15
CA SER A 66 -23.59 -4.18 13.80
C SER A 66 -24.43 -5.31 13.22
N GLY A 67 -24.11 -5.75 12.01
CA GLY A 67 -24.53 -7.02 11.47
C GLY A 67 -23.61 -8.10 12.01
N SER A 68 -23.92 -8.64 13.18
CA SER A 68 -23.32 -9.88 13.68
C SER A 68 -23.92 -11.04 12.88
N GLY A 69 -23.33 -11.30 11.70
CA GLY A 69 -23.58 -12.49 10.90
C GLY A 69 -22.54 -13.55 11.26
N SER A 70 -22.79 -14.32 12.32
CA SER A 70 -21.92 -15.45 12.69
C SER A 70 -22.15 -16.61 11.72
N SER A 71 -21.54 -16.56 10.53
CA SER A 71 -21.47 -17.71 9.62
C SER A 71 -20.32 -18.62 10.00
N ALA A 72 -20.62 -19.56 10.90
CA ALA A 72 -19.75 -20.69 11.20
C ALA A 72 -19.71 -21.64 9.98
N GLY A 73 -18.57 -21.70 9.31
CA GLY A 73 -18.24 -22.80 8.40
C GLY A 73 -17.59 -22.36 7.10
N GLY A 74 -16.26 -22.27 7.08
CA GLY A 74 -15.33 -22.53 5.96
C GLY A 74 -15.51 -21.80 4.63
N ARG A 75 -16.58 -21.03 4.45
CA ARG A 75 -16.88 -20.26 3.26
C ARG A 75 -16.35 -18.87 3.55
N THR A 76 -15.30 -18.48 2.84
CA THR A 76 -14.80 -17.11 2.85
C THR A 76 -15.99 -16.20 2.61
N GLU A 77 -16.46 -15.53 3.66
CA GLU A 77 -17.62 -14.67 3.58
C GLU A 77 -17.36 -13.67 2.46
N LEU A 78 -18.32 -13.57 1.53
CA LEU A 78 -18.14 -12.73 0.35
C LEU A 78 -18.09 -11.28 0.82
N MET A 79 -16.88 -10.73 0.94
CA MET A 79 -16.66 -9.35 1.30
C MET A 79 -17.23 -8.42 0.21
N VAL A 80 -17.68 -7.26 0.64
CA VAL A 80 -18.16 -6.21 -0.27
C VAL A 80 -16.97 -5.68 -1.08
N GLU A 81 -17.20 -5.42 -2.35
CA GLU A 81 -16.21 -4.82 -3.25
C GLU A 81 -15.89 -3.38 -2.83
N GLY A 82 -14.62 -2.96 -2.96
CA GLY A 82 -14.16 -1.63 -2.59
C GLY A 82 -13.88 -1.46 -1.08
N VAL A 83 -14.03 -2.52 -0.29
CA VAL A 83 -13.65 -2.50 1.14
C VAL A 83 -12.13 -2.35 1.25
N VAL A 84 -11.71 -1.35 2.00
CA VAL A 84 -10.29 -1.11 2.31
C VAL A 84 -9.96 -1.75 3.65
N LEU A 85 -9.05 -2.72 3.61
CA LEU A 85 -8.39 -3.30 4.78
C LEU A 85 -7.24 -2.38 5.17
N VAL A 86 -7.31 -1.78 6.35
CA VAL A 86 -6.28 -0.85 6.83
C VAL A 86 -5.37 -1.55 7.83
N GLU A 87 -4.07 -1.54 7.53
CA GLU A 87 -2.98 -2.01 8.41
C GLU A 87 -3.25 -3.35 9.10
N ARG A 88 -3.74 -4.32 8.33
CA ARG A 88 -4.06 -5.66 8.83
C ARG A 88 -2.78 -6.52 8.84
N PRO A 89 -2.43 -7.14 9.98
CA PRO A 89 -1.33 -8.09 10.03
C PRO A 89 -1.72 -9.40 9.32
N GLY A 90 -0.72 -10.05 8.73
CA GLY A 90 -0.89 -11.34 8.10
C GLY A 90 0.41 -11.92 7.57
N ARG A 91 0.28 -13.11 6.96
CA ARG A 91 1.38 -13.85 6.37
C ARG A 91 1.20 -13.99 4.87
N TYR A 92 2.29 -13.81 4.13
CA TYR A 92 2.34 -14.13 2.71
C TYR A 92 2.54 -15.64 2.52
N VAL A 93 1.71 -16.27 1.69
CA VAL A 93 1.78 -17.70 1.38
C VAL A 93 1.70 -17.88 -0.13
N ARG A 94 2.48 -18.81 -0.67
CA ARG A 94 2.38 -19.21 -2.07
C ARG A 94 1.86 -20.64 -2.15
N LEU A 95 0.71 -20.83 -2.76
CA LEU A 95 0.08 -22.15 -2.97
C LEU A 95 0.00 -22.40 -4.47
N ASP A 96 0.62 -23.48 -4.94
CA ASP A 96 0.62 -23.87 -6.36
C ASP A 96 1.07 -22.73 -7.31
N GLY A 97 2.03 -21.93 -6.87
CA GLY A 97 2.53 -20.76 -7.61
C GLY A 97 1.64 -19.51 -7.53
N VAL A 98 0.44 -19.62 -6.97
CA VAL A 98 -0.50 -18.52 -6.79
C VAL A 98 -0.21 -17.80 -5.45
N PRO A 99 -0.07 -16.46 -5.47
CA PRO A 99 0.18 -15.67 -4.26
C PRO A 99 -1.11 -15.45 -3.46
N TYR A 100 -1.09 -15.81 -2.18
CA TYR A 100 -2.15 -15.56 -1.22
C TYR A 100 -1.64 -14.73 -0.05
N PHE A 101 -2.53 -13.94 0.53
CA PHE A 101 -2.30 -13.28 1.80
C PHE A 101 -3.28 -13.86 2.83
N VAL A 102 -2.75 -14.36 3.93
CA VAL A 102 -3.53 -14.91 5.05
C VAL A 102 -3.50 -13.89 6.17
N PHE A 103 -4.65 -13.26 6.43
CA PHE A 103 -4.78 -12.28 7.48
C PHE A 103 -4.88 -12.97 8.85
N GLU A 104 -4.24 -12.37 9.85
CA GLU A 104 -4.43 -12.78 11.23
C GLU A 104 -5.87 -12.43 11.66
N PRO A 105 -6.59 -13.39 12.30
CA PRO A 105 -7.96 -13.14 12.74
C PRO A 105 -7.96 -12.09 13.85
N ALA A 106 -8.95 -11.18 13.82
CA ALA A 106 -9.10 -10.18 14.87
C ALA A 106 -9.59 -10.79 16.18
N GLU A 107 -10.48 -11.79 16.06
CA GLU A 107 -11.03 -12.55 17.17
C GLU A 107 -10.69 -14.04 17.01
N PRO A 108 -10.45 -14.78 18.09
CA PRO A 108 -10.11 -16.21 18.01
C PRO A 108 -11.25 -17.08 17.46
N SER A 109 -12.49 -16.57 17.51
CA SER A 109 -13.68 -17.18 16.90
C SER A 109 -13.72 -17.02 15.38
N GLN A 110 -13.00 -16.05 14.83
CA GLN A 110 -12.97 -15.76 13.41
C GLN A 110 -11.93 -16.67 12.74
N GLY A 111 -12.35 -17.43 11.73
CA GLY A 111 -11.42 -18.24 10.95
C GLY A 111 -10.35 -17.40 10.26
N GLU A 112 -9.23 -18.03 9.88
CA GLU A 112 -8.20 -17.37 9.09
C GLU A 112 -8.78 -16.90 7.74
N LEU A 113 -8.66 -15.60 7.46
CA LEU A 113 -9.11 -15.03 6.20
C LEU A 113 -7.97 -15.12 5.18
N ARG A 114 -8.17 -15.93 4.12
CA ARG A 114 -7.20 -16.10 3.04
C ARG A 114 -7.76 -15.52 1.75
N LEU A 115 -7.04 -14.58 1.15
CA LEU A 115 -7.42 -13.92 -0.10
C LEU A 115 -6.28 -14.02 -1.15
N GLU A 116 -6.64 -14.20 -2.42
CA GLU A 116 -5.68 -14.22 -3.52
C GLU A 116 -5.20 -12.79 -3.82
N VAL A 117 -3.89 -12.62 -4.01
CA VAL A 117 -3.30 -11.30 -4.25
C VAL A 117 -3.16 -11.04 -5.73
N LEU A 118 -3.77 -9.96 -6.21
CA LEU A 118 -3.61 -9.54 -7.60
C LEU A 118 -2.21 -9.01 -7.86
N ARG A 119 -1.75 -9.23 -9.08
CA ARG A 119 -0.43 -8.76 -9.54
C ARG A 119 -0.36 -7.25 -9.51
N ASN A 120 0.53 -6.71 -8.68
CA ASN A 120 0.87 -5.31 -8.63
C ASN A 120 2.31 -5.10 -8.13
N GLN A 121 2.81 -3.87 -8.18
CA GLN A 121 4.17 -3.54 -7.75
C GLN A 121 4.42 -3.88 -6.27
N MET A 122 3.40 -3.74 -5.40
CA MET A 122 3.52 -4.05 -3.97
C MET A 122 3.64 -5.56 -3.71
N LEU A 123 2.98 -6.39 -4.52
CA LEU A 123 3.13 -7.84 -4.49
C LEU A 123 4.55 -8.25 -4.87
N GLU A 124 5.14 -7.64 -5.89
CA GLU A 124 6.53 -7.91 -6.27
C GLU A 124 7.51 -7.56 -5.14
N LEU A 125 7.30 -6.41 -4.50
CA LEU A 125 8.05 -6.00 -3.31
C LEU A 125 7.91 -7.05 -2.20
N MET A 126 6.67 -7.41 -1.84
CA MET A 126 6.39 -8.44 -0.83
C MET A 126 7.01 -9.79 -1.16
N GLN A 127 7.03 -10.19 -2.44
CA GLN A 127 7.68 -11.43 -2.88
C GLN A 127 9.19 -11.39 -2.71
N ARG A 128 9.82 -10.25 -3.01
CA ARG A 128 11.26 -10.02 -2.77
C ARG A 128 11.58 -10.10 -1.28
N GLU A 129 10.73 -9.50 -0.45
CA GLU A 129 10.88 -9.59 1.01
C GLU A 129 10.69 -11.01 1.53
N ALA A 130 9.70 -11.74 1.01
CA ALA A 130 9.50 -13.15 1.33
C ALA A 130 10.69 -14.02 0.93
N ALA A 131 11.32 -13.74 -0.21
CA ALA A 131 12.55 -14.41 -0.62
C ALA A 131 13.73 -14.12 0.32
N SER A 132 13.73 -12.98 1.03
CA SER A 132 14.73 -12.64 2.05
C SER A 132 14.47 -13.28 3.43
N GLY A 133 13.38 -14.04 3.58
CA GLY A 133 12.99 -14.71 4.83
C GLY A 133 11.91 -14.00 5.65
N ASN A 134 11.39 -12.85 5.19
CA ASN A 134 10.30 -12.15 5.86
C ASN A 134 8.94 -12.67 5.38
N SER A 135 8.20 -13.40 6.20
CA SER A 135 6.86 -13.91 5.83
C SER A 135 5.71 -13.12 6.44
N GLU A 136 5.97 -12.29 7.46
CA GLU A 136 4.98 -11.54 8.23
C GLU A 136 4.97 -10.06 7.85
N PHE A 137 3.78 -9.56 7.51
CA PHE A 137 3.60 -8.20 7.02
C PHE A 137 2.36 -7.57 7.62
N ILE A 138 2.37 -6.24 7.71
CA ILE A 138 1.20 -5.43 7.98
C ILE A 138 0.85 -4.74 6.67
N VAL A 139 -0.32 -5.04 6.11
CA VAL A 139 -0.74 -4.54 4.80
C VAL A 139 -1.95 -3.63 4.91
N SER A 140 -1.99 -2.60 4.06
CA SER A 140 -3.27 -2.00 3.68
C SER A 140 -3.61 -2.46 2.27
N ALA A 141 -4.81 -3.01 2.09
CA ALA A 141 -5.22 -3.62 0.85
C ALA A 141 -6.66 -3.25 0.52
N GLU A 142 -6.99 -3.25 -0.76
CA GLU A 142 -8.36 -3.06 -1.24
C GLU A 142 -8.89 -4.40 -1.73
N VAL A 143 -10.10 -4.74 -1.29
CA VAL A 143 -10.79 -5.97 -1.69
C VAL A 143 -11.55 -5.71 -2.99
N THR A 144 -11.30 -6.56 -3.99
CA THR A 144 -11.98 -6.55 -5.28
C THR A 144 -12.65 -7.90 -5.50
N ARG A 145 -13.81 -7.90 -6.16
CA ARG A 145 -14.54 -9.12 -6.46
C ARG A 145 -14.52 -9.39 -7.97
N TYR A 146 -14.14 -10.59 -8.36
CA TYR A 146 -14.14 -11.03 -9.77
C TYR A 146 -14.59 -12.49 -9.84
N GLU A 147 -15.50 -12.84 -10.75
CA GLU A 147 -16.02 -14.21 -10.92
C GLU A 147 -16.43 -14.91 -9.59
N ALA A 148 -17.14 -14.19 -8.72
CA ALA A 148 -17.58 -14.67 -7.39
C ALA A 148 -16.44 -15.06 -6.43
N ARG A 149 -15.21 -14.58 -6.68
CA ARG A 149 -14.05 -14.73 -5.79
C ARG A 149 -13.57 -13.36 -5.32
N ASN A 150 -13.04 -13.33 -4.10
CA ASN A 150 -12.46 -12.13 -3.51
C ASN A 150 -10.96 -12.15 -3.72
N TYR A 151 -10.47 -11.03 -4.23
CA TYR A 151 -9.07 -10.75 -4.47
C TYR A 151 -8.66 -9.52 -3.68
N VAL A 152 -7.36 -9.36 -3.45
CA VAL A 152 -6.81 -8.17 -2.80
C VAL A 152 -5.75 -7.50 -3.65
N ILE A 153 -5.80 -6.17 -3.67
CA ILE A 153 -4.77 -5.31 -4.24
C ILE A 153 -4.04 -4.63 -3.08
N ILE A 154 -2.75 -4.92 -2.92
CA ILE A 154 -1.96 -4.33 -1.83
C ILE A 154 -1.65 -2.86 -2.17
N ARG A 155 -2.08 -1.94 -1.30
CA ARG A 155 -1.83 -0.49 -1.42
C ARG A 155 -0.63 -0.04 -0.61
N LYS A 156 -0.42 -0.65 0.56
CA LYS A 156 0.69 -0.35 1.49
C LYS A 156 1.23 -1.65 2.06
N LEU A 157 2.56 -1.77 2.14
CA LEU A 157 3.26 -2.90 2.74
C LEU A 157 4.19 -2.39 3.84
N LEU A 158 4.04 -2.90 5.05
CA LEU A 158 4.95 -2.68 6.17
C LEU A 158 5.51 -4.03 6.64
N ARG A 159 6.80 -4.07 6.94
CA ARG A 159 7.42 -5.27 7.51
C ARG A 159 7.12 -5.35 9.01
N ARG A 160 6.77 -6.54 9.50
CA ARG A 160 6.66 -6.75 10.95
C ARG A 160 8.06 -6.97 11.52
N VAL A 161 8.63 -5.95 12.16
CA VAL A 161 9.94 -6.07 12.81
C VAL A 161 9.75 -6.82 14.13
N ARG A 162 10.22 -8.07 14.18
CA ARG A 162 10.35 -8.77 15.46
C ARG A 162 11.60 -8.23 16.16
N HIS A 163 11.40 -7.30 17.09
CA HIS A 163 12.45 -6.90 18.01
C HIS A 163 12.72 -8.06 18.98
N GLY A 164 13.52 -9.04 18.55
CA GLY A 164 14.05 -10.04 19.47
C GLY A 164 14.91 -9.33 20.53
N ASN A 165 14.65 -9.63 21.81
CA ASN A 165 15.35 -9.12 23.00
C ASN A 165 14.94 -7.76 23.59
N VAL A 166 13.67 -7.57 23.93
CA VAL A 166 13.30 -6.75 25.11
C VAL A 166 12.45 -7.58 26.06
N GLY A 167 13.06 -8.61 26.63
CA GLY A 167 12.61 -9.17 27.91
C GLY A 167 13.38 -8.46 29.04
N PRO A 168 12.74 -8.12 30.17
CA PRO A 168 13.45 -7.66 31.36
C PRO A 168 14.36 -8.74 31.95
#